data_AF-A0A4S2LY76-F1
#
_entry.id   AF-A0A4S2LY76-F1
#
_cell.length_a   1.000
_cell.length_b   1.000
_cell.length_c   1.000
_cell.angle_alpha   90.00
_cell.angle_beta   90.00
_cell.angle_gamma   90.00
#
_symmetry.space_group_name_H-M   'P 1'
#
loop_
_entity.id
_entity.type
_entity.pdbx_description
1 polymer ?
#
loop_
_entity_poly.entity_id
_entity_poly.type
_entity_poly.pdbx_seq_one_letter_code
_entity_poly.pdbx_strand_id
1 'polypeptide(L)'
;MPLNPEQARILEHLEQVEELGELVIAKQQQSVLCDKNRQQTREALSAVSKLSTNEEKQWVMLSDQFFLLPRNQLIQALRDDLKTYNSEVDRLRKELKADINMLRELEGNHSLKGFDLVALSKEDIESTTF
;
A
#
# COMPACT_ATOMS: atom_id res chain seq x y z
N MET A 1 33.16 -30.63 1.12
CA MET A 1 33.75 -30.49 -0.22
C MET A 1 33.64 -29.01 -0.59
N PRO A 2 34.71 -28.30 -0.97
CA PRO A 2 34.59 -26.92 -1.39
C PRO A 2 33.73 -26.85 -2.66
N LEU A 3 32.79 -25.90 -2.70
CA LEU A 3 31.96 -25.64 -3.87
C LEU A 3 32.83 -25.23 -5.05
N ASN A 4 32.50 -25.74 -6.24
CA ASN A 4 33.08 -25.24 -7.49
C ASN A 4 32.73 -23.74 -7.64
N PRO A 5 33.64 -22.86 -8.09
CA PRO A 5 33.35 -21.44 -8.31
C PRO A 5 32.05 -21.17 -9.10
N GLU A 6 31.69 -22.01 -10.06
CA GLU A 6 30.40 -21.85 -10.77
C GLU A 6 29.19 -22.17 -9.89
N GLN A 7 29.29 -23.20 -9.03
CA GLN A 7 28.23 -23.55 -8.09
C GLN A 7 28.03 -22.46 -7.04
N ALA A 8 29.12 -21.84 -6.57
CA ALA A 8 29.06 -20.71 -5.64
C ALA A 8 28.33 -19.51 -6.27
N ARG A 9 28.62 -19.19 -7.53
CA ARG A 9 27.95 -18.10 -8.27
C ARG A 9 26.46 -18.34 -8.47
N ILE A 10 26.07 -19.59 -8.77
CA ILE A 10 24.65 -19.95 -8.92
C ILE A 10 23.93 -19.81 -7.59
N LEU A 11 24.54 -20.27 -6.49
CA LEU A 11 23.96 -20.14 -5.15
C LEU A 11 23.76 -18.67 -4.75
N GLU A 12 24.77 -17.83 -4.94
CA GLU A 12 24.69 -16.39 -4.66
C GLU A 12 23.57 -15.72 -5.48
N HIS A 13 23.41 -16.10 -6.75
CA HIS A 13 22.34 -15.59 -7.58
C HIS A 13 20.94 -16.04 -7.09
N LEU A 14 20.79 -17.31 -6.71
CA LEU A 14 19.53 -17.83 -6.17
C LEU A 14 19.16 -17.17 -4.83
N GLU A 15 20.15 -16.93 -3.97
CA GLU A 15 19.98 -16.22 -2.70
C GLU A 15 19.46 -14.79 -2.92
N GLN A 16 20.02 -14.07 -3.88
CA GLN A 16 19.56 -12.72 -4.24
C GLN A 16 18.12 -12.71 -4.77
N VAL A 17 17.75 -13.71 -5.58
CA VAL A 17 16.39 -13.86 -6.10
C VAL A 17 15.41 -14.19 -4.96
N GLU A 18 15.80 -15.06 -4.03
CA GLU A 18 14.99 -15.45 -2.87
C GLU A 18 14.74 -14.26 -1.95
N GLU A 19 15.80 -13.53 -1.55
CA GLU A 19 15.71 -12.36 -0.68
C GLU A 19 14.76 -11.30 -1.26
N LEU A 20 14.89 -11.01 -2.56
CA LEU A 20 14.03 -10.04 -3.23
C LEU A 20 12.59 -10.56 -3.39
N GLY A 21 12.42 -11.84 -3.65
CA GLY A 21 11.12 -12.50 -3.71
C GLY A 21 10.36 -12.39 -2.37
N GLU A 22 11.03 -12.66 -1.25
CA GLU A 22 10.45 -12.51 0.08
C GLU A 22 10.06 -11.06 0.37
N LEU A 23 10.91 -10.10 0.02
CA LEU A 23 10.63 -8.68 0.19
C LEU A 23 9.36 -8.25 -0.56
N VAL A 24 9.22 -8.68 -1.82
CA VAL A 24 8.04 -8.37 -2.65
C VAL A 24 6.77 -8.94 -2.01
N ILE A 25 6.82 -10.20 -1.56
CA ILE A 25 5.66 -10.85 -0.91
C ILE A 25 5.28 -10.11 0.38
N ALA A 26 6.26 -9.76 1.21
CA ALA A 26 6.04 -9.04 2.46
C ALA A 26 5.40 -7.66 2.21
N LYS A 27 5.93 -6.89 1.25
CA LYS A 27 5.38 -5.59 0.86
C LYS A 27 3.97 -5.71 0.27
N GLN A 28 3.68 -6.75 -0.50
CA GLN A 28 2.34 -7.01 -1.02
C GLN A 28 1.34 -7.25 0.12
N GLN A 29 1.70 -8.08 1.10
CA GLN A 29 0.86 -8.32 2.28
C GLN A 29 0.63 -7.04 3.08
N GLN A 30 1.68 -6.24 3.29
CA GLN A 30 1.58 -4.94 3.93
C GLN A 30 0.63 -4.00 3.18
N SER A 31 0.71 -3.95 1.86
CA SER A 31 -0.20 -3.13 1.04
C SER A 31 -1.66 -3.56 1.21
N VAL A 32 -1.93 -4.87 1.26
CA VAL A 32 -3.28 -5.40 1.47
C VAL A 32 -3.81 -5.05 2.85
N LEU A 33 -2.98 -5.19 3.89
CA LEU A 33 -3.35 -4.82 5.26
C LEU A 33 -3.63 -3.31 5.37
N CYS A 34 -2.78 -2.49 4.76
CA CYS A 34 -2.93 -1.05 4.72
C CYS A 34 -4.25 -0.64 4.04
N ASP A 35 -4.59 -1.27 2.90
CA ASP A 35 -5.85 -1.02 2.19
C ASP A 35 -7.07 -1.45 3.02
N LYS A 36 -7.00 -2.56 3.76
CA LYS A 36 -8.05 -3.00 4.69
C LYS A 36 -8.28 -1.97 5.80
N ASN A 37 -7.21 -1.53 6.46
CA ASN A 37 -7.29 -0.54 7.53
C ASN A 37 -7.82 0.81 7.00
N ARG A 38 -7.40 1.22 5.80
CA ARG A 38 -7.95 2.40 5.13
C ARG A 38 -9.46 2.29 4.95
N GLN A 39 -9.95 1.15 4.44
CA GLN A 39 -11.38 0.95 4.20
C GLN A 39 -12.18 0.96 5.51
N GLN A 40 -11.70 0.25 6.54
CA GLN A 40 -12.32 0.26 7.87
C GLN A 40 -12.37 1.68 8.46
N THR A 41 -11.31 2.46 8.30
CA THR A 41 -11.26 3.86 8.75
C THR A 41 -12.28 4.73 8.00
N ARG A 42 -12.49 4.50 6.68
CA ARG A 42 -13.53 5.19 5.90
C ARG A 42 -14.94 4.84 6.38
N GLU A 43 -15.17 3.57 6.69
CA GLU A 43 -16.45 3.09 7.21
C GLU A 43 -16.74 3.68 8.59
N ALA A 44 -15.74 3.68 9.49
CA ALA A 44 -15.83 4.31 10.81
C ALA A 44 -16.11 5.81 10.70
N LEU A 45 -15.40 6.53 9.83
CA LEU A 45 -15.63 7.96 9.60
C LEU A 45 -17.05 8.21 9.06
N SER A 46 -17.54 7.37 8.15
CA SER A 46 -18.90 7.46 7.62
C SER A 46 -19.95 7.24 8.71
N ALA A 47 -19.75 6.24 9.56
CA ALA A 47 -20.65 5.92 10.67
C ALA A 47 -20.71 7.08 11.67
N VAL A 48 -19.57 7.56 12.17
CA VAL A 48 -19.49 8.66 13.15
C VAL A 48 -20.03 9.99 12.59
N SER A 49 -19.85 10.21 11.29
CA SER A 49 -20.36 11.42 10.63
C SER A 49 -21.88 11.44 10.50
N LYS A 50 -22.52 10.27 10.35
CA LYS A 50 -23.98 10.12 10.21
C LYS A 50 -24.74 10.15 11.54
N LEU A 51 -24.05 10.00 12.67
CA LEU A 51 -24.66 10.12 13.99
C LEU A 51 -25.27 11.51 14.21
N SER A 52 -26.34 11.56 14.99
CA SER A 52 -27.04 12.82 15.28
C SER A 52 -26.13 13.79 16.05
N THR A 53 -26.28 15.09 15.82
CA THR A 53 -25.45 16.12 16.46
C THR A 53 -25.57 16.15 17.99
N ASN A 54 -26.63 15.53 18.54
CA ASN A 54 -26.85 15.43 19.98
C ASN A 54 -25.90 14.44 20.67
N GLU A 55 -25.18 13.61 19.91
CA GLU A 55 -24.20 12.66 20.44
C GLU A 55 -22.79 13.25 20.36
N GLU A 56 -22.41 13.99 21.41
CA GLU A 56 -21.12 14.69 21.47
C GLU A 56 -19.93 13.76 21.75
N LYS A 57 -20.16 12.58 22.34
CA LYS A 57 -19.12 11.62 22.74
C LYS A 57 -19.46 10.23 22.24
N GLN A 58 -18.45 9.50 21.77
CA GLN A 58 -18.60 8.18 21.17
C GLN A 58 -17.69 7.15 21.80
N TRP A 59 -18.23 5.95 21.98
CA TRP A 59 -17.45 4.79 22.40
C TRP A 59 -16.67 4.25 21.22
N VAL A 60 -15.36 4.10 21.41
CA VAL A 60 -14.43 3.57 20.42
C VAL A 60 -13.65 2.44 21.05
N MET A 61 -13.54 1.33 20.33
CA MET A 61 -12.63 0.26 20.71
C MET A 61 -11.24 0.57 20.12
N LEU A 62 -10.23 0.63 20.97
CA LEU A 62 -8.83 0.70 20.57
C LEU A 62 -8.11 -0.51 21.16
N SER A 63 -7.55 -1.35 20.29
CA SER A 63 -6.99 -2.66 20.66
C SER A 63 -8.03 -3.54 21.36
N ASP A 64 -7.97 -3.66 22.67
CA ASP A 64 -8.82 -4.48 23.53
C ASP A 64 -9.61 -3.66 24.57
N GLN A 65 -9.58 -2.33 24.45
CA GLN A 65 -10.17 -1.40 25.42
C GLN A 65 -11.16 -0.43 24.78
N PHE A 66 -12.16 -0.01 25.55
CA PHE A 66 -13.15 0.98 25.12
C PHE A 66 -12.85 2.36 25.72
N PHE A 67 -12.85 3.37 24.86
CA PHE A 67 -12.63 4.77 25.21
C PHE A 67 -13.85 5.60 24.82
N LEU A 68 -14.22 6.54 25.68
CA LEU A 68 -15.24 7.54 25.38
C LEU A 68 -14.57 8.82 24.90
N LEU A 69 -14.67 9.12 23.61
CA LEU A 69 -13.97 10.23 22.98
C LEU A 69 -14.95 11.29 22.44
N PRO A 70 -14.60 12.58 22.48
CA PRO A 70 -15.39 13.61 21.82
C PRO A 70 -15.47 13.35 20.31
N ARG A 71 -16.68 13.44 19.74
CA ARG A 71 -16.95 13.18 18.33
C ARG A 71 -16.06 13.98 17.39
N ASN A 72 -15.86 15.27 17.66
CA ASN A 72 -15.05 16.14 16.81
C ASN A 72 -13.57 15.73 16.79
N GLN A 73 -13.03 15.33 17.94
CA GLN A 73 -11.65 14.84 18.05
C GLN A 73 -11.49 13.50 17.32
N LEU A 74 -12.47 12.59 17.48
CA LEU A 74 -12.48 11.31 16.79
C LEU A 74 -12.54 11.47 15.26
N ILE A 75 -13.40 12.36 14.75
CA ILE A 75 -13.49 12.65 13.31
C ILE A 75 -12.17 13.18 12.78
N GLN A 76 -11.50 14.06 13.53
CA GLN A 76 -10.22 14.61 13.12
C GLN A 76 -9.14 13.52 13.09
N ALA A 77 -9.05 12.70 14.15
CA ALA A 77 -8.11 11.58 14.21
C ALA A 77 -8.31 10.60 13.03
N LEU A 78 -9.56 10.20 12.75
CA LEU A 78 -9.87 9.32 11.62
C LEU A 78 -9.51 9.94 10.25
N ARG A 79 -9.62 11.26 10.10
CA ARG A 79 -9.20 11.95 8.85
C ARG A 79 -7.68 11.96 8.70
N ASP A 80 -6.96 12.17 9.78
CA ASP A 80 -5.50 12.17 9.79
C ASP A 80 -4.94 10.77 9.53
N ASP A 81 -5.58 9.73 10.10
CA ASP A 81 -5.29 8.33 9.80
C ASP A 81 -5.53 8.02 8.31
N LEU A 82 -6.66 8.44 7.74
CA LEU A 82 -6.94 8.25 6.32
C LEU A 82 -5.89 8.91 5.42
N LYS A 83 -5.44 10.12 5.78
CA LYS A 83 -4.38 10.82 5.04
C LYS A 83 -3.09 10.00 5.05
N THR A 84 -2.71 9.47 6.22
CA THR A 84 -1.53 8.63 6.40
C THR A 84 -1.63 7.34 5.59
N TYR A 85 -2.76 6.62 5.68
CA TYR A 85 -2.98 5.41 4.91
C TYR A 85 -2.94 5.66 3.40
N ASN A 86 -3.50 6.78 2.91
CA ASN A 86 -3.43 7.11 1.49
C ASN A 86 -1.97 7.29 1.02
N SER A 87 -1.17 8.06 1.74
CA SER A 87 0.24 8.25 1.39
C SER A 87 1.04 6.94 1.45
N GLU A 88 0.77 6.10 2.45
CA GLU A 88 1.45 4.80 2.60
C GLU A 88 1.07 3.82 1.50
N VAL A 89 -0.20 3.75 1.10
CA VAL A 89 -0.63 2.91 -0.02
C VAL A 89 0.04 3.34 -1.33
N ASP A 90 0.06 4.65 -1.60
CA ASP A 90 0.69 5.17 -2.82
C ASP A 90 2.20 4.93 -2.82
N ARG A 91 2.85 5.07 -1.66
CA ARG A 91 4.27 4.75 -1.47
C ARG A 91 4.54 3.27 -1.71
N LEU A 92 3.81 2.38 -1.04
CA LEU A 92 3.98 0.92 -1.15
C LEU A 92 3.75 0.43 -2.58
N ARG A 93 2.79 0.98 -3.31
CA ARG A 93 2.56 0.62 -4.73
C ARG A 93 3.73 0.99 -5.63
N LYS A 94 4.34 2.17 -5.41
CA LYS A 94 5.52 2.61 -6.17
C LYS A 94 6.73 1.74 -5.86
N GLU A 95 6.98 1.47 -4.59
CA GLU A 95 8.06 0.59 -4.14
C GLU A 95 7.90 -0.83 -4.68
N LEU A 96 6.71 -1.41 -4.54
CA LEU A 96 6.42 -2.77 -5.03
C LEU A 96 6.64 -2.89 -6.55
N LYS A 97 6.30 -1.84 -7.32
CA LYS A 97 6.56 -1.81 -8.76
C LYS A 97 8.05 -1.82 -9.09
N ALA A 98 8.85 -1.05 -8.34
CA ALA A 98 10.30 -1.03 -8.50
C ALA A 98 10.91 -2.39 -8.13
N ASP A 99 10.49 -2.98 -7.02
CA ASP A 99 11.00 -4.28 -6.55
C ASP A 99 10.65 -5.42 -7.53
N ILE A 100 9.42 -5.42 -8.08
CA ILE A 100 9.02 -6.43 -9.09
C ILE A 100 9.82 -6.28 -10.38
N ASN A 101 10.13 -5.04 -10.81
CA ASN A 101 10.99 -4.83 -11.96
C ASN A 101 12.40 -5.34 -11.71
N MET A 102 12.97 -5.06 -10.54
CA MET A 102 14.28 -5.60 -10.13
C MET A 102 14.27 -7.13 -10.10
N LEU A 103 13.22 -7.75 -9.57
CA LEU A 103 13.09 -9.21 -9.52
C LEU A 103 13.03 -9.81 -10.93
N ARG A 104 12.27 -9.18 -11.84
CA ARG A 104 12.23 -9.58 -13.25
C ARG A 104 13.59 -9.47 -13.92
N GLU A 105 14.34 -8.40 -13.67
CA GLU A 105 15.68 -8.22 -14.21
C GLU A 105 16.63 -9.32 -13.72
N LEU A 106 16.58 -9.66 -12.43
CA LEU A 106 17.36 -10.77 -11.87
C LEU A 106 16.98 -12.12 -12.48
N GLU A 107 15.70 -12.37 -12.74
CA GLU A 107 15.24 -13.59 -13.42
C GLU A 107 15.53 -13.63 -14.93
N GLY A 108 16.08 -12.55 -15.51
CA GLY A 108 16.30 -12.43 -16.96
C GLY A 108 15.02 -12.18 -17.76
N ASN A 109 13.94 -11.80 -17.08
CA ASN A 109 12.65 -11.46 -17.66
C ASN A 109 12.60 -9.99 -18.13
N HIS A 110 11.70 -9.70 -19.06
CA HIS A 110 11.47 -8.33 -19.50
C HIS A 110 10.72 -7.52 -18.42
N SER A 111 11.04 -6.23 -18.33
CA SER A 111 10.39 -5.28 -17.42
C SER A 111 8.88 -5.22 -17.63
N LEU A 112 8.15 -4.83 -16.59
CA LEU A 112 6.69 -4.73 -16.62
C LEU A 112 6.24 -3.72 -17.70
N LYS A 113 5.54 -4.20 -18.72
CA LYS A 113 4.91 -3.36 -19.75
C LYS A 113 3.45 -3.09 -19.41
N GLY A 114 2.95 -1.88 -19.69
CA GLY A 114 1.54 -1.53 -19.57
C GLY A 114 1.05 -1.18 -18.16
N PHE A 115 1.95 -1.12 -17.16
CA PHE A 115 1.63 -0.71 -15.79
C PHE A 115 1.90 0.78 -15.51
N ASP A 116 2.32 1.54 -16.53
CA ASP A 116 2.57 3.00 -16.48
C ASP A 116 1.44 3.81 -17.12
N LEU A 117 0.25 3.21 -17.24
CA LEU A 117 -0.90 3.90 -17.80
C LEU A 117 -1.39 4.96 -16.81
N VAL A 118 -1.39 6.22 -17.26
CA VAL A 118 -1.99 7.34 -16.55
C VAL A 118 -3.28 7.72 -17.27
N ALA A 119 -4.27 8.22 -16.54
CA ALA A 119 -5.48 8.76 -17.16
C ALA A 119 -5.12 9.91 -18.11
N LEU A 120 -5.76 9.95 -19.28
CA LEU A 120 -5.61 11.05 -20.23
C LEU A 120 -5.94 12.38 -19.56
N SER A 121 -5.07 13.37 -19.71
CA SER A 121 -5.32 14.72 -19.23
C SER A 121 -6.32 15.43 -20.16
N LYS A 122 -6.90 16.54 -19.69
CA LYS A 122 -7.80 17.36 -20.52
C LYS A 122 -7.07 17.90 -21.77
N GLU A 123 -5.81 18.25 -21.61
CA GLU A 123 -4.93 18.73 -22.68
C GLU A 123 -4.69 17.64 -23.74
N ASP A 124 -4.50 16.38 -23.31
CA ASP A 124 -4.34 15.24 -24.22
C ASP A 124 -5.62 15.02 -25.05
N ILE A 125 -6.79 15.16 -24.44
CA ILE A 125 -8.09 14.99 -25.10
C ILE A 125 -8.32 16.09 -26.15
N GLU A 126 -8.06 17.35 -25.79
CA GLU A 126 -8.21 18.51 -26.67
C GLU A 126 -7.27 18.44 -27.89
N SER A 127 -6.07 17.87 -27.74
CA SER A 127 -5.13 17.66 -28.84
C SER A 127 -5.54 16.53 -29.81
N THR A 128 -6.46 15.66 -29.41
CA THR A 128 -6.89 14.49 -30.19
C THR A 128 -8.19 14.77 -30.98
N THR A 129 -8.91 15.84 -30.66
CA THR A 129 -10.07 16.32 -31.43
C THR A 129 -9.62 17.11 -32.65
N PHE A 130 -9.65 16.46 -33.82
CA PHE A 130 -9.51 17.09 -35.15
C PHE A 130 -10.70 17.99 -35.50
#